data_AF-A0AAW1M4D5-F1
#
_entry.id   AF-A0AAW1M4D5-F1
#
_cell.length_a   1.000
_cell.length_b   1.000
_cell.length_c   1.000
_cell.angle_alpha   90.00
_cell.angle_beta   90.00
_cell.angle_gamma   90.00
#
_symmetry.space_group_name_H-M   'P 1'
#
loop_
_entity.id
_entity.type
_entity.pdbx_description
1 polymer ?
#
loop_
_entity_poly.entity_id
_entity_poly.type
_entity_poly.pdbx_seq_one_letter_code
_entity_poly.pdbx_strand_id
1 'polypeptide(L)'
;MKGKKSGNIFMKLLFYFFMITLATIDTTKWVFDTSSSFNICNMLRGLRISRWLNKEEVNLHVANGANVAAIAVGEISLVMPMGKTMLLESCYYVPKFVSNIISILSLDKYGFRTTFHNNQCVIFHGDELYVHCYLQHGLYVFT
;
A
#
# COMPACT_ATOMS: atom_id res chain seq x y z
N MET A 1 13.83 39.62 -13.82
CA MET A 1 14.04 38.18 -13.53
C MET A 1 12.93 37.66 -12.63
N LYS A 2 11.92 36.99 -13.19
CA LYS A 2 10.88 36.27 -12.44
C LYS A 2 10.83 34.84 -12.98
N GLY A 3 10.76 33.86 -12.08
CA GLY A 3 10.34 32.49 -12.43
C GLY A 3 11.22 31.39 -11.86
N LYS A 4 11.00 31.04 -10.58
CA LYS A 4 11.29 29.70 -10.01
C LYS A 4 10.68 29.58 -8.60
N LYS A 5 9.34 29.61 -8.50
CA LYS A 5 8.60 29.29 -7.26
C LYS A 5 7.35 28.41 -7.47
N SER A 6 6.90 28.18 -8.70
CA SER A 6 5.66 27.44 -8.99
C SER A 6 5.80 25.92 -8.78
N GLY A 7 6.92 25.32 -9.22
CA GLY A 7 7.11 23.86 -9.14
C GLY A 7 7.12 23.29 -7.71
N ASN A 8 7.63 24.03 -6.73
CA ASN A 8 7.70 23.59 -5.33
C ASN A 8 6.34 23.62 -4.62
N ILE A 9 5.44 24.54 -5.02
CA ILE A 9 4.12 24.68 -4.43
C ILE A 9 3.18 23.61 -4.98
N PHE A 10 3.20 23.38 -6.29
CA PHE A 10 2.43 22.31 -6.92
C PHE A 10 2.82 20.92 -6.38
N MET A 11 4.12 20.65 -6.26
CA MET A 11 4.61 19.39 -5.69
C MET A 11 4.20 19.23 -4.23
N LYS A 12 4.24 20.30 -3.42
CA LYS A 12 3.71 20.30 -2.05
C LYS A 12 2.19 20.12 -2.00
N LEU A 13 1.44 20.68 -2.93
CA LEU A 13 -0.02 20.55 -2.96
C LEU A 13 -0.44 19.12 -3.33
N LEU A 14 0.23 18.54 -4.34
CA LEU A 14 0.09 17.14 -4.73
C LEU A 14 0.41 16.21 -3.55
N PHE A 15 1.47 16.58 -2.83
CA PHE A 15 1.95 15.89 -1.64
C PHE A 15 0.91 15.89 -0.50
N TYR A 16 0.34 17.05 -0.18
CA TYR A 16 -0.71 17.19 0.82
C TYR A 16 -2.01 16.48 0.42
N PHE A 17 -2.38 16.53 -0.86
CA PHE A 17 -3.55 15.83 -1.37
C PHE A 17 -3.45 14.33 -1.13
N PHE A 18 -2.31 13.72 -1.47
CA PHE A 18 -2.05 12.29 -1.24
C PHE A 18 -2.01 11.92 0.25
N MET A 19 -1.47 12.79 1.12
CA MET A 19 -1.51 12.58 2.58
C MET A 19 -2.93 12.58 3.15
N ILE A 20 -3.78 13.50 2.72
CA ILE A 20 -5.15 13.65 3.25
C ILE A 20 -5.97 12.39 2.95
N THR A 21 -5.72 11.76 1.79
CA THR A 21 -6.39 10.52 1.39
C THR A 21 -6.10 9.34 2.34
N LEU A 22 -4.88 9.23 2.89
CA LEU A 22 -4.49 8.13 3.80
C LEU A 22 -5.06 8.26 5.22
N ALA A 23 -5.53 9.43 5.65
CA ALA A 23 -5.75 9.73 7.06
C ALA A 23 -7.13 9.32 7.65
N THR A 24 -8.04 8.74 6.86
CA THR A 24 -9.44 8.50 7.30
C THR A 24 -9.96 7.08 7.11
N ILE A 25 -9.07 6.09 6.93
CA ILE A 25 -9.47 4.72 6.63
C ILE A 25 -9.29 3.82 7.86
N ASP A 26 -10.31 3.02 8.14
CA ASP A 26 -10.27 1.86 9.04
C ASP A 26 -8.90 1.17 8.96
N THR A 27 -8.20 1.13 10.10
CA THR A 27 -6.80 0.70 10.18
C THR A 27 -6.61 -0.77 9.81
N THR A 28 -7.70 -1.54 9.74
CA THR A 28 -7.68 -2.94 9.34
C THR A 28 -7.73 -3.15 7.83
N LYS A 29 -8.06 -2.11 7.06
CA LYS A 29 -8.20 -2.21 5.60
C LYS A 29 -6.85 -2.27 4.90
N TRP A 30 -6.85 -2.93 3.75
CA TRP A 30 -5.75 -2.93 2.80
C TRP A 30 -6.02 -1.92 1.71
N VAL A 31 -5.05 -1.03 1.52
CA VAL A 31 -5.07 0.01 0.50
C VAL A 31 -4.15 -0.39 -0.62
N PHE A 32 -4.62 -0.20 -1.83
CA PHE A 32 -3.81 -0.32 -3.02
C PHE A 32 -2.98 0.95 -3.24
N ASP A 33 -1.65 0.82 -3.35
CA ASP A 33 -0.76 1.96 -3.56
C ASP A 33 0.18 1.72 -4.75
N THR A 34 0.01 2.52 -5.80
CA THR A 34 0.85 2.51 -7.01
C THR A 34 2.26 3.03 -6.74
N SER A 35 2.41 3.89 -5.73
CA SER A 35 3.66 4.58 -5.41
C SER A 35 4.51 3.81 -4.40
N SER A 36 3.93 2.81 -3.73
CA SER A 36 4.67 1.96 -2.80
C SER A 36 5.47 0.89 -3.54
N SER A 37 6.71 0.69 -3.14
CA SER A 37 7.55 -0.44 -3.58
C SER A 37 7.40 -1.69 -2.72
N PHE A 38 6.67 -1.60 -1.61
CA PHE A 38 6.62 -2.66 -0.62
C PHE A 38 5.19 -2.91 -0.12
N ASN A 39 4.92 -4.17 0.22
CA ASN A 39 3.75 -4.52 1.03
C ASN A 39 4.03 -4.10 2.47
N ILE A 40 3.06 -3.46 3.12
CA ILE A 40 3.20 -2.94 4.49
C ILE A 40 1.99 -3.37 5.31
N CYS A 41 2.23 -3.86 6.51
CA CYS A 41 1.18 -4.04 7.51
C CYS A 41 1.44 -3.19 8.74
N ASN A 42 0.38 -2.65 9.33
CA ASN A 42 0.45 -1.82 10.54
C ASN A 42 0.27 -2.62 11.83
N MET A 43 -0.11 -3.89 11.72
CA MET A 43 -0.31 -4.80 12.84
C MET A 43 0.33 -6.16 12.55
N LEU A 44 0.74 -6.87 13.60
CA LEU A 44 1.29 -8.22 13.49
C LEU A 44 0.23 -9.30 13.23
N ARG A 45 -1.06 -8.98 13.37
CA ARG A 45 -2.14 -9.95 13.20
C ARG A 45 -2.13 -10.50 11.77
N GLY A 46 -1.96 -11.81 11.63
CA GLY A 46 -1.91 -12.49 10.34
C GLY A 46 -0.54 -12.45 9.65
N LEU A 47 0.43 -11.70 10.18
CA LEU A 47 1.80 -11.69 9.65
C LEU A 47 2.56 -12.91 10.17
N ARG A 48 2.92 -13.81 9.26
CA ARG A 48 3.90 -14.86 9.53
C ARG A 48 5.29 -14.25 9.42
N ILE A 49 5.85 -13.84 10.56
CA ILE A 49 7.17 -13.22 10.62
C ILE A 49 8.23 -14.22 10.15
N SER A 50 8.98 -13.84 9.12
CA SER A 50 10.15 -14.60 8.67
C SER A 50 11.41 -14.09 9.35
N ARG A 51 11.50 -12.78 9.63
CA ARG A 51 12.68 -12.17 10.25
C ARG A 51 12.34 -10.88 11.00
N TRP A 52 12.90 -10.72 12.19
CA TRP A 52 12.96 -9.44 12.90
C TRP A 52 14.11 -8.60 12.36
N LEU A 53 13.86 -7.30 12.16
CA LEU A 53 14.83 -6.37 11.60
C LEU A 53 15.64 -5.70 12.72
N ASN A 54 16.91 -5.45 12.44
CA ASN A 54 17.71 -4.61 13.34
C ASN A 54 17.21 -3.16 13.29
N LYS A 55 17.50 -2.40 14.34
CA LYS A 55 17.14 -0.97 14.39
C LYS A 55 17.69 -0.27 13.14
N GLU A 56 16.81 0.45 12.43
CA GLU A 56 17.13 1.24 11.24
C GLU A 56 17.67 0.43 10.05
N GLU A 57 17.56 -0.90 10.07
CA GLU A 57 17.98 -1.76 8.94
C GLU A 57 17.17 -1.45 7.66
N VAL A 58 15.86 -1.24 7.82
CA VAL A 58 14.96 -0.85 6.74
C VAL A 58 14.21 0.40 7.17
N ASN A 59 14.50 1.51 6.50
CA ASN A 59 13.82 2.78 6.69
C ASN A 59 13.03 3.14 5.44
N LEU A 60 11.73 3.31 5.61
CA LEU A 60 10.82 3.73 4.55
C LEU A 60 10.79 5.26 4.50
N HIS A 61 11.15 5.82 3.35
CA HIS A 61 10.93 7.22 3.04
C HIS A 61 9.47 7.39 2.67
N VAL A 62 8.69 7.96 3.60
CA VAL A 62 7.28 8.21 3.34
C VAL A 62 7.09 9.55 2.71
N ALA A 63 5.95 9.66 2.07
CA ALA A 63 5.41 10.85 1.45
C ALA A 63 5.84 12.13 2.21
N ASN A 64 5.56 12.23 3.52
CA ASN A 64 5.75 13.48 4.29
C ASN A 64 7.19 13.87 4.61
N GLY A 65 8.15 13.21 3.96
CA GLY A 65 9.57 13.39 4.19
C GLY A 65 10.07 12.74 5.47
N ALA A 66 9.20 12.05 6.24
CA ALA A 66 9.64 11.29 7.40
C ALA A 66 10.29 9.96 6.97
N ASN A 67 11.19 9.49 7.82
CA ASN A 67 11.72 8.13 7.75
C ASN A 67 11.04 7.29 8.80
N VAL A 68 10.51 6.15 8.37
CA VAL A 68 9.80 5.22 9.25
C VAL A 68 10.48 3.86 9.18
N ALA A 69 11.02 3.42 10.31
CA ALA A 69 11.66 2.12 10.42
C ALA A 69 10.62 0.98 10.38
N ALA A 70 10.89 -0.03 9.57
CA ALA A 70 10.22 -1.32 9.68
C ALA A 70 10.82 -2.14 10.83
N ILE A 71 9.99 -2.96 11.47
CA ILE A 71 10.37 -3.74 12.66
C ILE A 71 10.56 -5.22 12.32
N ALA A 72 9.77 -5.74 11.39
CA ALA A 72 9.83 -7.13 10.97
C ALA A 72 9.48 -7.22 9.49
N VAL A 73 9.85 -8.35 8.88
CA VAL A 73 9.39 -8.74 7.55
C VAL A 73 8.80 -10.15 7.63
N GLY A 74 7.80 -10.42 6.80
CA GLY A 74 7.14 -11.71 6.78
C GLY A 74 6.22 -11.87 5.59
N GLU A 75 5.31 -12.81 5.72
CA GLU A 75 4.30 -13.15 4.73
C GLU A 75 2.92 -12.96 5.35
N ILE A 76 1.95 -12.48 4.58
CA ILE A 76 0.57 -12.38 5.02
C ILE A 76 -0.36 -12.98 3.96
N SER A 77 -1.26 -13.85 4.41
CA SER A 77 -2.29 -14.45 3.56
C SER A 77 -3.58 -13.67 3.71
N LEU A 78 -4.02 -13.04 2.63
CA LEU A 78 -5.26 -12.27 2.58
C LEU A 78 -6.37 -13.12 1.97
N VAL A 79 -7.41 -13.36 2.75
CA VAL A 79 -8.62 -14.03 2.26
C VAL A 79 -9.53 -12.99 1.62
N MET A 80 -9.81 -13.18 0.34
CA MET A 80 -10.62 -12.30 -0.49
C MET A 80 -12.10 -12.71 -0.42
N PRO A 81 -13.06 -11.82 -0.73
CA PRO A 81 -14.51 -12.09 -0.61
C PRO A 81 -15.02 -13.33 -1.35
N MET A 82 -14.30 -13.80 -2.37
CA MET A 82 -14.62 -15.01 -3.14
C MET A 82 -13.96 -16.29 -2.60
N GLY A 83 -13.44 -16.28 -1.36
CA GLY A 83 -12.72 -17.40 -0.75
C GLY A 83 -11.32 -17.64 -1.31
N LYS A 84 -10.84 -16.76 -2.19
CA LYS A 84 -9.49 -16.81 -2.77
C LYS A 84 -8.48 -16.27 -1.78
N THR A 85 -7.28 -16.83 -1.80
CA THR A 85 -6.20 -16.36 -0.93
C THR A 85 -5.11 -15.72 -1.77
N MET A 86 -4.73 -14.50 -1.41
CA MET A 86 -3.56 -13.82 -1.97
C MET A 86 -2.44 -13.84 -0.94
N LEU A 87 -1.31 -14.42 -1.29
CA LEU A 87 -0.11 -14.38 -0.47
C LEU A 87 0.69 -13.13 -0.79
N LEU A 88 0.83 -12.22 0.17
CA LEU A 88 1.76 -11.12 0.08
C LEU A 88 3.08 -11.52 0.74
N GLU A 89 4.07 -11.81 -0.08
CA GLU A 89 5.43 -12.05 0.38
C GLU A 89 6.15 -10.73 0.69
N SER A 90 7.20 -10.80 1.50
CA SER A 90 8.04 -9.64 1.87
C SER A 90 7.25 -8.43 2.39
N CYS A 91 6.26 -8.69 3.23
CA CYS A 91 5.45 -7.66 3.87
C CYS A 91 6.17 -7.10 5.10
N TYR A 92 6.40 -5.79 5.12
CA TYR A 92 7.05 -5.11 6.24
C TYR A 92 6.06 -4.71 7.31
N TYR A 93 6.38 -5.03 8.56
CA TYR A 93 5.64 -4.55 9.71
C TYR A 93 6.11 -3.15 10.11
N VAL A 94 5.20 -2.18 10.01
CA VAL A 94 5.47 -0.77 10.27
C VAL A 94 4.32 -0.17 11.09
N PRO A 95 4.38 -0.20 12.44
CA PRO A 95 3.26 0.19 13.29
C PRO A 95 2.89 1.67 13.22
N LYS A 96 3.75 2.52 12.65
CA LYS A 96 3.46 3.94 12.48
C LYS A 96 2.51 4.22 11.30
N PHE A 97 2.24 3.24 10.44
CA PHE A 97 1.31 3.39 9.33
C PHE A 97 -0.13 3.26 9.82
N VAL A 98 -1.02 4.08 9.27
CA VAL A 98 -2.45 4.05 9.63
C VAL A 98 -3.18 2.91 8.93
N SER A 99 -2.75 2.54 7.72
CA SER A 99 -3.39 1.49 6.92
C SER A 99 -2.37 0.47 6.44
N ASN A 100 -2.85 -0.73 6.11
CA ASN A 100 -2.05 -1.72 5.41
C ASN A 100 -1.97 -1.35 3.93
N ILE A 101 -0.85 -1.66 3.28
CA ILE A 101 -0.58 -1.28 1.89
C ILE A 101 -0.21 -2.52 1.08
N ILE A 102 -0.86 -2.67 -0.07
CA ILE A 102 -0.46 -3.61 -1.13
C ILE A 102 0.20 -2.80 -2.24
N SER A 103 1.44 -3.18 -2.56
CA SER A 103 2.19 -2.57 -3.65
C SER A 103 1.80 -3.18 -4.99
N ILE A 104 1.65 -2.33 -6.02
CA ILE A 104 1.53 -2.79 -7.42
C ILE A 104 2.72 -3.62 -7.85
N LEU A 105 3.92 -3.19 -7.49
CA LEU A 105 5.14 -3.87 -7.93
C LEU A 105 5.14 -5.31 -7.41
N SER A 106 4.62 -5.53 -6.20
CA SER A 106 4.40 -6.89 -5.69
C SER A 106 3.41 -7.66 -6.56
N LEU A 107 2.23 -7.10 -6.83
CA LEU A 107 1.19 -7.77 -7.63
C LEU A 107 1.67 -8.12 -9.04
N ASP A 108 2.31 -7.17 -9.72
CA ASP A 108 2.86 -7.35 -11.07
C ASP A 108 3.92 -8.47 -11.11
N LYS A 109 4.81 -8.50 -10.11
CA LYS A 109 5.83 -9.55 -9.97
C LYS A 109 5.23 -10.95 -9.87
N TYR A 110 4.04 -11.11 -9.28
CA TYR A 110 3.33 -12.39 -9.16
C TYR A 110 2.33 -12.63 -10.31
N GLY A 111 2.38 -11.84 -11.38
CA GLY A 111 1.56 -12.05 -12.58
C GLY A 111 0.12 -11.58 -12.44
N PHE A 112 -0.19 -10.75 -11.43
CA PHE A 112 -1.51 -10.16 -11.31
C PHE A 112 -1.67 -8.98 -12.27
N ARG A 113 -2.74 -9.02 -13.07
CA ARG A 113 -3.16 -7.88 -13.88
C ARG A 113 -4.15 -7.05 -13.10
N THR A 114 -3.85 -5.75 -12.95
CA THR A 114 -4.77 -4.81 -12.30
C THR A 114 -5.36 -3.83 -13.32
N THR A 115 -6.65 -3.55 -13.22
CA THR A 115 -7.37 -2.62 -14.10
C THR A 115 -8.16 -1.59 -13.29
N PHE A 116 -8.24 -0.35 -13.79
CA PHE A 116 -8.95 0.75 -13.14
C PHE A 116 -10.02 1.30 -14.07
N HIS A 117 -11.27 1.29 -13.63
CA HIS A 117 -12.38 1.85 -14.39
C HIS A 117 -13.57 2.14 -13.47
N ASN A 118 -14.32 3.22 -13.73
CA ASN A 118 -15.55 3.56 -13.02
C ASN A 118 -15.46 3.48 -11.49
N ASN A 119 -14.42 4.08 -10.89
CA ASN A 119 -14.19 4.06 -9.43
C ASN A 119 -14.00 2.65 -8.85
N GLN A 120 -13.62 1.68 -9.67
CA GLN A 120 -13.28 0.32 -9.28
C GLN A 120 -11.86 -0.02 -9.71
N CYS A 121 -11.24 -0.88 -8.92
CA CYS A 121 -10.00 -1.55 -9.23
C CYS A 121 -10.28 -3.05 -9.24
N VAL A 122 -9.93 -3.72 -10.35
CA VAL A 122 -10.18 -5.15 -10.51
C VAL A 122 -8.86 -5.86 -10.76
N ILE A 123 -8.58 -6.88 -9.95
CA ILE A 123 -7.35 -7.65 -9.99
C ILE A 123 -7.66 -9.03 -10.55
N PHE A 124 -6.90 -9.45 -11.55
CA PHE A 124 -6.97 -10.75 -12.22
C PHE A 124 -5.66 -11.50 -12.07
N HIS A 125 -5.73 -12.83 -12.10
CA HIS A 125 -4.58 -13.71 -12.30
C HIS A 125 -4.90 -14.63 -13.48
N GLY A 126 -4.22 -14.44 -14.62
CA GLY A 126 -4.70 -14.94 -15.90
C GLY A 126 -6.07 -14.34 -16.26
N ASP A 127 -7.04 -15.20 -16.59
CA ASP A 127 -8.43 -14.79 -16.87
C ASP A 127 -9.33 -14.82 -15.63
N GLU A 128 -8.78 -15.23 -14.48
CA GLU A 128 -9.54 -15.40 -13.25
C GLU A 128 -9.60 -14.10 -12.44
N LEU A 129 -10.81 -13.65 -12.14
CA LEU A 129 -11.07 -12.51 -11.24
C LEU A 129 -10.66 -12.85 -9.81
N TYR A 130 -9.72 -12.11 -9.23
CA TYR A 130 -9.26 -12.33 -7.85
C TYR A 130 -9.93 -11.40 -6.84
N VAL A 131 -10.02 -10.11 -7.15
CA VAL A 131 -10.50 -9.09 -6.22
C VAL A 131 -11.24 -7.97 -6.93
N HIS A 132 -12.33 -7.51 -6.31
CA HIS A 132 -12.91 -6.20 -6.55
C HIS A 132 -12.54 -5.25 -5.42
N CYS A 133 -11.90 -4.15 -5.79
CA CYS A 133 -11.59 -3.04 -4.90
C CYS A 133 -12.42 -1.82 -5.33
N TYR A 134 -12.83 -1.01 -4.36
CA TYR A 134 -13.65 0.17 -4.61
C TYR A 134 -12.91 1.43 -4.18
N LEU A 135 -13.09 2.51 -4.95
CA LEU A 135 -12.57 3.82 -4.59
C LEU A 135 -13.36 4.36 -3.39
N GLN A 136 -12.68 4.53 -2.27
CA GLN A 136 -13.22 5.09 -1.04
C GLN A 136 -12.30 6.21 -0.57
N HIS A 137 -12.87 7.41 -0.39
CA HIS A 137 -12.13 8.60 0.04
C HIS A 137 -10.87 8.92 -0.79
N GLY A 138 -10.82 8.48 -2.06
CA GLY A 138 -9.68 8.68 -2.98
C GLY A 138 -8.65 7.55 -2.99
N LEU A 139 -8.85 6.46 -2.24
CA LEU A 139 -8.02 5.26 -2.27
C LEU A 139 -8.80 4.03 -2.72
N TYR A 140 -8.16 3.13 -3.45
CA TYR A 140 -8.76 1.83 -3.76
C TYR A 140 -8.56 0.89 -2.57
N VAL A 141 -9.67 0.49 -1.97
CA VAL A 141 -9.69 -0.33 -0.76
C VAL A 141 -10.15 -1.74 -1.10
N PHE A 142 -9.43 -2.72 -0.56
CA PHE A 142 -9.84 -4.12 -0.57
C PHE A 142 -10.96 -4.29 0.47
N THR A 143 -12.17 -4.61 0.01
CA THR A 143 -13.37 -4.79 0.85
C THR A 143 -13.79 -6.24 0.90
#